data_AF-A0A7V4W773-F1
#
_entry.id   AF-A0A7V4W773-F1
#
_cell.length_a   1.000
_cell.length_b   1.000
_cell.length_c   1.000
_cell.angle_alpha   90.00
_cell.angle_beta   90.00
_cell.angle_gamma   90.00
#
_symmetry.space_group_name_H-M   'P 1'
#
loop_
_entity.id
_entity.type
_entity.pdbx_description
1 polymer ?
#
loop_
_entity_poly.entity_id
_entity_poly.type
_entity_poly.pdbx_seq_one_letter_code
_entity_poly.pdbx_strand_id
1 'polypeptide(L)'
;MLAELPVERLRRVCYPEETGCDTSEAIEPLEAIVGQARAVRSLHFGLAINSSGFNIFVAGMPGTGRTTAVQRFLSEIASQQPVPDDWVYVNNFKDAYYPRALRLPPGRGAALRDGMKSLVEGASAAIKRAFESEDYANRREETIRVFQKQRDEVFAYINSLAERAGFVIQSTPAGLLTIPVVQGKPLSREDFLALPQQAK
;
A
#
# COMPACT_ATOMS: atom_id res chain seq x y z
N MET A 1 41.54 35.87 64.54
CA MET A 1 41.01 34.79 65.38
C MET A 1 39.84 34.17 64.65
N LEU A 2 39.92 32.89 64.31
CA LEU A 2 38.77 32.13 63.83
C LEU A 2 37.87 31.85 65.05
N ALA A 3 36.60 32.25 64.99
CA ALA A 3 35.65 31.93 66.04
C ALA A 3 35.25 30.46 65.95
N GLU A 4 35.21 29.78 67.09
CA GLU A 4 34.75 28.39 67.18
C GLU A 4 33.30 28.27 66.71
N LEU A 5 33.00 27.28 65.87
CA LEU A 5 31.66 27.09 65.34
C LEU A 5 30.82 26.32 66.37
N PRO A 6 29.73 26.90 66.90
CA PRO A 6 28.88 26.23 67.89
C PRO A 6 28.18 25.01 67.27
N VAL A 7 27.91 23.99 68.08
CA VAL A 7 27.39 22.66 67.64
C VAL A 7 26.10 22.78 66.83
N GLU A 8 25.27 23.77 67.17
CA GLU A 8 23.99 24.04 66.54
C GLU A 8 24.15 24.53 65.09
N ARG A 9 25.33 25.06 64.72
CA ARG A 9 25.66 25.51 63.37
C ARG A 9 26.41 24.46 62.55
N LEU A 10 26.72 23.30 63.12
CA LEU A 10 27.39 22.19 62.42
C LEU A 10 26.44 21.44 61.47
N ARG A 11 25.13 21.54 61.68
CA ARG A 11 24.14 20.89 60.81
C ARG A 11 22.93 21.79 60.56
N ARG A 12 22.31 21.60 59.41
CA ARG A 12 20.97 22.11 59.17
C ARG A 12 19.96 21.16 59.83
N VAL A 13 19.07 21.70 60.65
CA VAL A 13 17.97 20.95 61.25
C VAL A 13 16.73 21.19 60.40
N CYS A 14 16.08 20.12 59.95
CA CYS A 14 14.72 20.18 59.39
C CYS A 14 13.79 19.65 60.47
N TYR A 15 12.80 20.46 60.86
CA TYR A 15 11.88 20.08 61.92
C TYR A 15 10.66 19.33 61.32
N PRO A 16 10.16 18.25 61.96
CA PRO A 16 9.01 17.52 61.45
C PRO A 16 7.75 18.39 61.31
N GLU A 17 7.60 19.45 62.11
CA GLU A 17 6.45 20.35 61.98
C GLU A 17 6.49 21.18 60.67
N GLU A 18 7.65 21.26 60.00
CA GLU A 18 7.84 22.02 58.76
C GLU A 18 7.45 21.23 57.50
N THR A 19 7.31 19.90 57.57
CA THR A 19 7.05 19.05 56.39
C THR A 19 5.57 18.96 56.02
N GLY A 20 4.66 19.33 56.93
CA GLY A 20 3.22 19.39 56.65
C GLY A 20 2.52 18.05 56.45
N CYS A 21 3.18 16.93 56.77
CA CYS A 21 2.65 15.58 56.68
C CYS A 21 3.27 14.67 57.77
N ASP A 22 2.52 13.68 58.24
CA ASP A 22 3.04 12.65 59.15
C ASP A 22 3.82 11.55 58.41
N THR A 23 3.37 11.17 57.21
CA THR A 23 4.04 10.19 56.34
C THR A 23 3.98 10.62 54.87
N SER A 24 4.94 10.15 54.05
CA SER A 24 4.94 10.42 52.60
C SER A 24 3.79 9.74 51.85
N GLU A 25 3.10 8.78 52.47
CA GLU A 25 1.90 8.15 51.90
C GLU A 25 0.70 9.09 51.89
N ALA A 26 0.70 10.10 52.77
CA ALA A 26 -0.37 11.08 52.86
C ALA A 26 -0.26 12.22 51.82
N ILE A 27 0.78 12.24 51.00
CA ILE A 27 1.04 13.31 50.03
C ILE A 27 0.82 12.80 48.61
N GLU A 28 0.05 13.55 47.83
CA GLU A 28 -0.07 13.30 46.40
C GLU A 28 1.26 13.56 45.66
N PRO A 29 1.69 12.64 44.77
CA PRO A 29 2.89 12.84 43.99
C PRO A 29 2.82 14.14 43.18
N LEU A 30 3.85 14.97 43.27
CA LEU A 30 3.94 16.18 42.46
C LEU A 30 4.13 15.81 40.98
N GLU A 31 3.16 16.18 40.14
CA GLU A 31 3.20 15.86 38.71
C GLU A 31 3.95 16.90 37.87
N ALA A 32 4.29 18.04 38.48
CA ALA A 32 4.95 19.16 37.82
C ALA A 32 6.49 19.01 37.74
N ILE A 33 7.10 19.71 36.78
CA ILE A 33 8.56 19.84 36.69
C ILE A 33 9.06 20.77 37.82
N VAL A 34 9.63 20.18 38.87
CA VAL A 34 10.08 20.89 40.08
C VAL A 34 11.36 21.69 39.83
N GLY A 35 11.39 22.95 40.29
CA GLY A 35 12.62 23.75 40.34
C GLY A 35 13.19 24.17 38.97
N GLN A 36 12.45 23.97 37.88
CA GLN A 36 12.91 24.22 36.51
C GLN A 36 12.03 25.24 35.77
N ALA A 37 11.73 26.38 36.41
CA ALA A 37 10.84 27.42 35.87
C ALA A 37 11.26 27.89 34.46
N ARG A 38 12.57 28.01 34.20
CA ARG A 38 13.10 28.35 32.88
C ARG A 38 12.74 27.29 31.84
N ALA A 39 12.90 26.01 32.17
CA ALA A 39 12.64 24.92 31.23
C ALA A 39 11.14 24.84 30.89
N VAL A 40 10.28 24.95 31.89
CA VAL A 40 8.81 24.97 31.71
C VAL A 40 8.39 26.13 30.80
N ARG A 41 8.92 27.34 31.03
CA ARG A 41 8.64 28.50 30.17
C ARG A 41 9.11 28.28 28.73
N SER A 42 10.29 27.70 28.53
CA SER A 42 10.80 27.38 27.19
C SER A 42 9.95 26.35 26.47
N LEU A 43 9.44 25.34 27.20
CA LEU A 43 8.53 24.33 26.64
C LEU A 43 7.20 24.97 26.19
N HIS A 44 6.57 25.77 27.04
CA HIS A 44 5.35 26.50 26.65
C HIS A 44 5.56 27.39 25.44
N PHE A 45 6.65 28.17 25.42
CA PHE A 45 6.96 29.04 24.29
C PHE A 45 7.16 28.23 23.00
N GLY A 46 7.96 27.16 23.05
CA GLY A 46 8.23 26.34 21.87
C GLY A 46 6.99 25.63 21.33
N LEU A 47 6.13 25.12 22.21
CA LEU A 47 4.89 24.42 21.83
C LEU A 47 3.79 25.37 21.33
N ALA A 48 3.86 26.66 21.65
CA ALA A 48 2.95 27.67 21.12
C ALA A 48 3.25 28.05 19.66
N ILE A 49 4.40 27.63 19.10
CA ILE A 49 4.78 27.94 17.72
C ILE A 49 4.09 26.96 16.76
N ASN A 50 2.99 27.40 16.15
CA ASN A 50 2.24 26.64 15.15
C ASN A 50 2.83 26.78 13.73
N SER A 51 4.14 26.59 13.58
CA SER A 51 4.84 26.72 12.30
C SER A 51 5.85 25.60 12.10
N SER A 52 5.97 25.12 10.86
CA SER A 52 6.96 24.11 10.50
C SER A 52 8.39 24.66 10.60
N GLY A 53 9.36 23.77 10.85
CA GLY A 53 10.78 24.11 10.93
C GLY A 53 11.30 24.40 12.34
N PHE A 54 10.43 24.39 13.36
CA PHE A 54 10.82 24.56 14.76
C PHE A 54 10.81 23.21 15.48
N ASN A 55 11.86 22.97 16.26
CA ASN A 55 11.99 21.79 17.11
C ASN A 55 12.48 22.24 18.50
N ILE A 56 12.12 21.49 19.54
CA ILE A 56 12.59 21.72 20.91
C ILE A 56 13.67 20.69 21.24
N PHE A 57 14.83 21.16 21.70
CA PHE A 57 15.89 20.30 22.23
C PHE A 57 15.98 20.47 23.75
N VAL A 58 16.03 19.35 24.47
CA VAL A 58 16.08 19.31 25.93
C VAL A 58 17.42 18.74 26.40
N ALA A 59 18.16 19.51 27.21
CA ALA A 59 19.47 19.13 27.74
C ALA A 59 19.50 19.18 29.28
N GLY A 60 20.40 18.40 29.88
CA GLY A 60 20.67 18.43 31.32
C GLY A 60 21.49 17.23 31.82
N MET A 61 21.85 17.23 33.10
CA MET A 61 22.72 16.20 33.69
C MET A 61 22.05 14.82 33.74
N PRO A 62 22.72 13.72 33.38
CA PRO A 62 22.15 12.37 33.49
C PRO A 62 21.49 12.09 34.85
N GLY A 63 20.40 11.32 34.87
CA GLY A 63 19.71 10.92 36.11
C GLY A 63 18.66 11.90 36.65
N THR A 64 18.46 13.08 36.06
CA THR A 64 17.48 14.07 36.56
C THR A 64 16.03 13.84 36.09
N GLY A 65 15.70 12.65 35.55
CA GLY A 65 14.33 12.33 35.11
C GLY A 65 13.75 13.19 33.98
N ARG A 66 14.59 13.87 33.17
CA ARG A 66 14.13 14.83 32.13
C ARG A 66 13.12 14.25 31.17
N THR A 67 13.38 13.06 30.64
CA THR A 67 12.49 12.42 29.66
C THR A 67 11.10 12.21 30.25
N THR A 68 11.02 11.67 31.46
CA THR A 68 9.76 11.45 32.17
C THR A 68 9.03 12.77 32.43
N ALA A 69 9.74 13.79 32.91
CA ALA A 69 9.17 15.11 33.18
C ALA A 69 8.61 15.78 31.91
N VAL A 70 9.36 15.72 30.80
CA VAL A 70 8.94 16.28 29.50
C VAL A 70 7.77 15.49 28.91
N GLN A 71 7.80 14.15 28.97
CA GLN A 71 6.71 13.32 28.46
C GLN A 71 5.39 13.59 29.20
N ARG A 72 5.43 13.71 30.53
CA ARG A 72 4.23 14.05 31.33
C ARG A 72 3.66 15.40 30.91
N PHE A 73 4.51 16.43 30.88
CA PHE A 73 4.12 17.77 30.46
C PHE A 73 3.52 17.79 29.04
N LEU A 74 4.10 17.05 28.10
CA LEU A 74 3.57 16.95 26.73
C LEU A 74 2.23 16.20 26.67
N SER A 75 2.05 15.14 27.47
CA SER A 75 0.79 14.40 27.54
C SER A 75 -0.36 15.25 28.07
N GLU A 76 -0.12 16.07 29.09
CA GLU A 76 -1.11 17.02 29.62
C GLU A 76 -1.59 17.99 28.53
N ILE A 77 -0.65 18.59 27.79
CA ILE A 77 -0.97 19.50 26.68
C ILE A 77 -1.70 18.76 25.56
N ALA A 78 -1.20 17.61 25.14
CA ALA A 78 -1.77 16.83 24.05
C ALA A 78 -3.21 16.38 24.34
N SER A 79 -3.55 16.10 25.60
CA SER A 79 -4.91 15.72 26.01
C SER A 79 -5.96 16.81 25.73
N GLN A 80 -5.53 18.07 25.62
CA GLN A 80 -6.38 19.23 25.35
C GLN A 80 -6.40 19.62 23.86
N GLN A 81 -5.62 18.92 23.03
CA GLN A 81 -5.54 19.19 21.59
C GLN A 81 -6.55 18.33 20.81
N PRO A 82 -6.92 18.75 19.59
CA PRO A 82 -7.70 17.92 18.69
C PRO A 82 -7.02 16.57 18.45
N VAL A 83 -7.82 15.50 18.35
CA VAL A 83 -7.32 14.17 17.97
C VAL A 83 -6.63 14.30 16.60
N PRO A 84 -5.39 13.79 16.45
CA PRO A 84 -4.67 13.91 15.20
C PRO A 84 -5.34 13.09 14.09
N ASP A 85 -5.22 13.59 12.86
CA ASP A 85 -5.65 12.88 11.65
C ASP A 85 -4.92 11.52 11.51
N ASP A 86 -5.63 10.54 10.97
CA ASP A 86 -5.04 9.25 10.59
C ASP A 86 -4.25 9.42 9.29
N TRP A 87 -2.96 9.09 9.31
CA TRP A 87 -2.14 9.02 8.11
C TRP A 87 -1.95 7.55 7.70
N VAL A 88 -2.41 7.22 6.49
CA VAL A 88 -2.30 5.85 5.95
C VAL A 88 -1.58 5.85 4.61
N TYR A 89 -0.88 4.76 4.33
CA TYR A 89 -0.26 4.54 3.02
C TYR A 89 -1.14 3.62 2.19
N VAL A 90 -1.41 4.03 0.94
CA VAL A 90 -2.08 3.21 -0.06
C VAL A 90 -1.13 2.85 -1.19
N ASN A 91 -1.36 1.68 -1.79
CA ASN A 91 -0.56 1.22 -2.92
C ASN A 91 -0.64 2.21 -4.08
N ASN A 92 0.50 2.45 -4.72
CA ASN A 92 0.59 3.24 -5.92
C ASN A 92 0.77 2.31 -7.13
N PHE A 93 -0.30 2.13 -7.92
CA PHE A 93 -0.27 1.23 -9.08
C PHE A 93 0.69 1.66 -10.21
N LYS A 94 1.22 2.89 -10.18
CA LYS A 94 2.25 3.34 -11.13
C LYS A 94 3.66 2.94 -10.68
N ASP A 95 3.90 2.93 -9.37
CA ASP A 95 5.20 2.60 -8.78
C ASP A 95 5.03 2.14 -7.34
N ALA A 96 5.24 0.85 -7.10
CA ALA A 96 5.06 0.23 -5.79
C ALA A 96 6.12 0.68 -4.75
N TYR A 97 7.26 1.22 -5.18
CA TYR A 97 8.29 1.74 -4.27
C TYR A 97 7.92 3.11 -3.68
N TYR A 98 6.91 3.78 -4.23
CA TYR A 98 6.44 5.09 -3.78
C TYR A 98 4.95 5.03 -3.40
N PRO A 99 4.61 4.48 -2.22
CA PRO A 99 3.24 4.46 -1.73
C PRO A 99 2.71 5.89 -1.55
N ARG A 100 1.40 6.08 -1.71
CA ARG A 100 0.76 7.40 -1.53
C ARG A 100 0.26 7.53 -0.10
N ALA A 101 0.63 8.64 0.55
CA ALA A 101 0.07 9.00 1.84
C ALA A 101 -1.31 9.64 1.65
N LEU A 102 -2.29 9.17 2.44
CA LEU A 102 -3.60 9.79 2.56
C LEU A 102 -3.78 10.30 3.98
N ARG A 103 -4.28 11.53 4.10
CA ARG A 103 -4.74 12.12 5.35
C ARG A 103 -6.22 11.84 5.51
N LEU A 104 -6.59 11.20 6.61
CA LEU A 104 -7.96 10.84 6.93
C LEU A 104 -8.36 11.46 8.27
N PRO A 105 -9.65 11.80 8.47
CA PRO A 105 -10.13 12.20 9.79
C PRO A 105 -9.84 11.11 10.84
N PRO A 106 -9.74 11.49 12.12
CA PRO A 106 -9.41 10.57 13.20
C PRO A 106 -10.28 9.30 13.21
N GLY A 107 -9.64 8.14 13.34
CA GLY A 107 -10.30 6.83 13.43
C GLY A 107 -10.85 6.28 12.10
N ARG A 108 -10.66 6.98 10.97
CA ARG A 108 -11.14 6.51 9.65
C ARG A 108 -10.17 5.55 8.96
N GLY A 109 -8.92 5.47 9.39
CA GLY A 109 -7.91 4.57 8.81
C GLY A 109 -8.31 3.10 8.90
N ALA A 110 -8.83 2.67 10.05
CA ALA A 110 -9.30 1.30 10.25
C ALA A 110 -10.51 0.97 9.35
N ALA A 111 -11.47 1.90 9.24
CA ALA A 111 -12.63 1.74 8.38
C ALA A 111 -12.23 1.64 6.89
N LEU A 112 -11.25 2.45 6.43
CA LEU A 112 -10.74 2.35 5.07
C LEU A 112 -10.06 1.00 4.81
N ARG A 113 -9.23 0.52 5.75
CA ARG A 113 -8.58 -0.79 5.67
C ARG A 113 -9.61 -1.90 5.48
N ASP A 114 -10.63 -1.92 6.33
CA ASP A 114 -11.64 -2.97 6.32
C ASP A 114 -12.52 -2.89 5.07
N GLY A 115 -12.91 -1.67 4.66
CA GLY A 115 -13.63 -1.44 3.41
C GLY A 115 -12.86 -1.87 2.17
N MET A 116 -11.55 -1.59 2.11
CA MET A 116 -10.69 -2.00 1.01
C MET A 116 -10.56 -3.53 0.93
N LYS A 117 -10.45 -4.21 2.07
CA LYS A 117 -10.43 -5.67 2.13
C LYS A 117 -11.72 -6.26 1.54
N SER A 118 -12.87 -5.80 2.02
CA SER A 118 -14.18 -6.26 1.51
C SER A 118 -14.38 -5.93 0.03
N LEU A 119 -13.90 -4.77 -0.43
CA LEU A 119 -13.95 -4.40 -1.83
C LEU A 119 -13.16 -5.37 -2.71
N VAL A 120 -11.92 -5.70 -2.32
CA VAL A 120 -11.05 -6.61 -3.10
C VAL A 120 -11.64 -8.01 -3.14
N GLU A 121 -12.10 -8.52 -1.99
CA GLU A 121 -12.75 -9.84 -1.90
C GLU A 121 -14.04 -9.90 -2.75
N GLY A 122 -14.89 -8.88 -2.62
CA GLY A 122 -16.14 -8.76 -3.37
C GLY A 122 -15.91 -8.61 -4.88
N ALA A 123 -14.96 -7.77 -5.30
CA ALA A 123 -14.61 -7.58 -6.70
C ALA A 123 -14.07 -8.87 -7.32
N SER A 124 -13.18 -9.59 -6.63
CA SER A 124 -12.65 -10.88 -7.10
C SER A 124 -13.75 -11.90 -7.36
N ALA A 125 -14.71 -12.04 -6.42
CA ALA A 125 -15.84 -12.93 -6.58
C ALA A 125 -16.81 -12.50 -7.69
N ALA A 126 -17.12 -11.20 -7.76
CA ALA A 126 -18.04 -10.65 -8.75
C ALA A 126 -17.48 -10.76 -10.18
N ILE A 127 -16.19 -10.48 -10.36
CA ILE A 127 -15.50 -10.63 -11.66
C ILE A 127 -15.59 -12.09 -12.12
N LYS A 128 -15.21 -13.05 -11.29
CA LYS A 128 -15.29 -14.48 -11.66
C LYS A 128 -16.70 -14.88 -12.09
N ARG A 129 -17.71 -14.52 -11.30
CA ARG A 129 -19.11 -14.80 -11.62
C ARG A 129 -19.55 -14.17 -12.94
N ALA A 130 -19.13 -12.95 -13.23
CA ALA A 130 -19.47 -12.28 -14.49
C ALA A 130 -18.89 -13.02 -15.70
N PHE A 131 -17.65 -13.52 -15.61
CA PHE A 131 -17.01 -14.31 -16.67
C PHE A 131 -17.56 -15.74 -16.81
N GLU A 132 -18.13 -16.30 -15.74
CA GLU A 132 -18.80 -17.61 -15.74
C GLU A 132 -20.28 -17.53 -16.15
N SER A 133 -20.83 -16.32 -16.36
CA SER A 133 -22.23 -16.14 -16.73
C SER A 133 -22.53 -16.68 -18.13
N GLU A 134 -23.73 -17.26 -18.31
CA GLU A 134 -24.22 -17.71 -19.61
C GLU A 134 -24.27 -16.56 -20.62
N ASP A 135 -24.69 -15.37 -20.20
CA ASP A 135 -24.70 -14.18 -21.04
C ASP A 135 -23.31 -13.84 -21.61
N TYR A 136 -22.27 -13.92 -20.77
CA TYR A 136 -20.89 -13.72 -21.22
C TYR A 136 -20.44 -14.82 -22.17
N ALA A 137 -20.74 -16.09 -21.85
CA ALA A 137 -20.42 -17.24 -22.71
C ALA A 137 -21.08 -17.13 -24.08
N ASN A 138 -22.37 -16.77 -24.13
CA ASN A 138 -23.15 -16.59 -25.35
C ASN A 138 -22.58 -15.45 -26.22
N ARG A 139 -22.27 -14.29 -25.62
CA ARG A 139 -21.64 -13.16 -26.35
C ARG A 139 -20.27 -13.53 -26.89
N ARG A 140 -19.48 -14.29 -26.12
CA ARG A 140 -18.17 -14.79 -26.57
C ARG A 140 -18.34 -15.72 -27.76
N GLU A 141 -19.28 -16.66 -27.69
CA GLU A 141 -19.54 -17.60 -28.77
C GLU A 141 -20.06 -16.89 -30.04
N GLU A 142 -20.97 -15.93 -29.90
CA GLU A 142 -21.43 -15.10 -31.00
C GLU A 142 -20.28 -14.37 -31.69
N THR A 143 -19.40 -13.75 -30.90
CA THR A 143 -18.18 -13.09 -31.42
C THR A 143 -17.30 -14.08 -32.18
N ILE A 144 -17.07 -15.27 -31.62
CA ILE A 144 -16.30 -16.34 -32.27
C ILE A 144 -16.96 -16.78 -33.58
N ARG A 145 -18.28 -16.97 -33.61
CA ARG A 145 -19.02 -17.36 -34.82
C ARG A 145 -18.89 -16.32 -35.93
N VAL A 146 -18.91 -15.03 -35.60
CA VAL A 146 -18.69 -13.95 -36.58
C VAL A 146 -17.32 -14.09 -37.22
N PHE A 147 -16.26 -14.27 -36.43
CA PHE A 147 -14.92 -14.46 -36.95
C PHE A 147 -14.74 -15.78 -37.72
N GLN A 148 -15.37 -16.88 -37.27
CA GLN A 148 -15.36 -18.15 -37.99
C GLN A 148 -16.01 -18.02 -39.37
N LYS A 149 -17.17 -17.35 -39.45
CA LYS A 149 -17.86 -17.11 -40.72
C LYS A 149 -17.00 -16.31 -41.69
N GLN A 150 -16.41 -15.20 -41.22
CA GLN A 150 -15.50 -14.38 -42.04
C GLN A 150 -14.28 -15.18 -42.52
N ARG A 151 -13.70 -15.99 -41.63
CA ARG A 151 -12.57 -16.87 -41.98
C ARG A 151 -12.99 -17.87 -43.07
N ASP A 152 -14.12 -18.54 -42.90
CA ASP A 152 -14.59 -19.56 -43.83
C ASP A 152 -14.95 -18.97 -45.21
N GLU A 153 -15.51 -17.77 -45.26
CA GLU A 153 -15.74 -17.01 -46.50
C GLU A 153 -14.43 -16.70 -47.23
N VAL A 154 -13.41 -16.23 -46.52
CA VAL A 154 -12.07 -15.95 -47.09
C VAL A 154 -11.41 -17.24 -47.57
N PHE A 155 -11.50 -18.33 -46.80
CA PHE A 155 -10.98 -19.64 -47.20
C PHE A 155 -11.68 -20.18 -48.45
N ALA A 156 -13.01 -20.07 -48.53
CA ALA A 156 -13.77 -20.49 -49.71
C ALA A 156 -13.36 -19.69 -50.94
N TYR A 157 -13.18 -18.38 -50.80
CA TYR A 157 -12.70 -17.52 -51.88
C TYR A 157 -11.31 -17.94 -52.36
N ILE A 158 -10.36 -18.14 -51.44
CA ILE A 158 -8.99 -18.57 -51.73
C ILE A 158 -8.95 -19.96 -52.38
N ASN A 159 -9.74 -20.93 -51.89
CA ASN A 159 -9.85 -22.25 -52.50
C ASN A 159 -10.40 -22.18 -53.92
N SER A 160 -11.40 -21.33 -54.20
CA SER A 160 -11.92 -21.16 -55.56
C SER A 160 -10.88 -20.61 -56.56
N LEU A 161 -9.93 -19.80 -56.08
CA LEU A 161 -8.82 -19.30 -56.88
C LEU A 161 -7.78 -20.41 -57.11
N ALA A 162 -7.46 -21.17 -56.06
CA ALA A 162 -6.55 -22.30 -56.13
C ALA A 162 -7.06 -23.37 -57.10
N GLU A 163 -8.34 -23.75 -57.03
CA GLU A 163 -8.94 -24.77 -57.89
C GLU A 163 -8.87 -24.39 -59.37
N ARG A 164 -9.15 -23.11 -59.69
CA ARG A 164 -8.99 -22.57 -61.05
C ARG A 164 -7.53 -22.61 -61.55
N ALA A 165 -6.58 -22.57 -60.63
CA ALA A 165 -5.15 -22.69 -60.92
C ALA A 165 -4.64 -24.15 -60.85
N GLY A 166 -5.51 -25.14 -60.56
CA GLY A 166 -5.13 -26.55 -60.43
C GLY A 166 -4.56 -26.95 -59.07
N PHE A 167 -4.94 -26.24 -58.00
CA PHE A 167 -4.47 -26.49 -56.62
C PHE A 167 -5.64 -26.56 -55.63
N VAL A 168 -5.41 -27.14 -54.45
CA VAL A 168 -6.31 -27.14 -53.29
C VAL A 168 -5.53 -26.65 -52.08
N ILE A 169 -6.14 -25.82 -51.24
CA ILE A 169 -5.51 -25.31 -50.02
C ILE A 169 -6.11 -26.01 -48.80
N GLN A 170 -5.25 -26.62 -47.99
CA GLN A 170 -5.60 -27.25 -46.72
C GLN A 170 -4.99 -26.49 -45.54
N SER A 171 -5.78 -26.34 -44.48
CA SER A 171 -5.28 -25.81 -43.21
C SER A 171 -4.67 -26.94 -42.38
N THR A 172 -3.43 -26.78 -41.96
CA THR A 172 -2.72 -27.70 -41.06
C THR A 172 -2.29 -26.96 -39.79
N PRO A 173 -1.92 -27.66 -38.70
CA PRO A 173 -1.34 -27.00 -37.52
C PRO A 173 -0.07 -26.20 -37.80
N ALA A 174 0.65 -26.52 -38.88
CA ALA A 174 1.86 -25.81 -39.31
C ALA A 174 1.59 -24.62 -40.25
N GLY A 175 0.32 -24.37 -40.62
CA GLY A 175 -0.09 -23.31 -41.53
C GLY A 175 -0.89 -23.83 -42.73
N LEU A 176 -0.97 -23.00 -43.77
CA LEU A 176 -1.65 -23.33 -45.03
C LEU A 176 -0.74 -24.18 -45.92
N LEU A 177 -1.24 -25.31 -46.40
CA LEU A 177 -0.58 -26.17 -47.36
C LEU A 177 -1.31 -26.10 -48.70
N THR A 178 -0.60 -25.71 -49.76
CA THR A 178 -1.11 -25.72 -51.14
C THR A 178 -0.73 -27.04 -51.80
N ILE A 179 -1.71 -27.76 -52.33
CA ILE A 179 -1.55 -29.11 -52.90
C ILE A 179 -1.95 -29.05 -54.39
N PRO A 180 -1.09 -29.46 -55.33
CA PRO A 180 -1.45 -29.52 -56.75
C PRO A 180 -2.45 -30.65 -57.03
N VAL A 181 -3.32 -30.43 -58.02
CA VAL A 181 -4.34 -31.36 -58.49
C VAL A 181 -4.04 -31.73 -59.93
N VAL A 182 -3.89 -33.03 -60.20
CA VAL A 182 -3.69 -33.57 -61.56
C VAL A 182 -4.77 -34.62 -61.82
N GLN A 183 -5.43 -34.54 -62.98
CA GLN A 183 -6.55 -35.43 -63.36
C GLN A 183 -7.68 -35.47 -62.29
N GLY A 184 -7.94 -34.36 -61.60
CA GLY A 184 -8.99 -34.25 -60.60
C GLY A 184 -8.69 -34.91 -59.25
N LYS A 185 -7.47 -35.39 -59.02
CA LYS A 185 -7.03 -35.95 -57.72
C LYS A 185 -5.95 -35.07 -57.08
N PRO A 186 -6.06 -34.73 -55.77
CA PRO A 186 -4.99 -34.09 -55.04
C PRO A 186 -3.76 -35.00 -55.00
N LEU A 187 -2.58 -34.48 -55.35
CA LEU A 187 -1.36 -35.28 -55.27
C LEU A 187 -0.89 -35.42 -53.83
N SER A 188 -0.48 -36.63 -53.45
CA SER A 188 0.32 -36.82 -52.25
C SER A 188 1.72 -36.22 -52.45
N ARG A 189 2.41 -35.96 -51.33
CA ARG A 189 3.79 -35.44 -51.36
C ARG A 189 4.74 -36.40 -52.10
N GLU A 190 4.49 -37.70 -52.02
CA GLU A 190 5.27 -38.74 -52.69
C GLU A 190 5.02 -38.73 -54.20
N ASP A 191 3.75 -38.63 -54.62
CA ASP A 191 3.38 -38.54 -56.04
C ASP A 191 3.95 -37.29 -56.70
N PHE A 192 4.00 -36.17 -55.97
CA PHE A 192 4.55 -34.91 -56.50
C PHE A 192 6.05 -35.04 -56.75
N LEU A 193 6.77 -35.72 -55.84
CA LEU A 193 8.19 -36.01 -55.99
C LEU A 193 8.47 -37.03 -57.11
N ALA A 194 7.49 -37.84 -57.50
CA ALA A 194 7.61 -38.79 -58.61
C ALA A 194 7.34 -38.18 -59.99
N LEU A 195 6.82 -36.93 -60.08
CA LEU A 195 6.58 -36.25 -61.36
C LEU A 195 7.89 -35.96 -62.13
N PRO A 196 7.86 -36.04 -63.49
CA PRO A 196 8.97 -35.61 -64.34
C PRO A 196 9.36 -34.15 -64.07
N GLN A 197 10.64 -33.81 -64.22
CA GLN A 197 11.18 -32.49 -63.87
C GLN A 197 10.57 -31.32 -64.67
N GLN A 198 9.96 -31.61 -65.83
CA GLN A 198 9.22 -30.66 -66.66
C GLN A 198 7.76 -30.46 -66.23
N ALA A 199 7.23 -31.30 -65.32
CA ALA A 199 5.84 -31.30 -64.85
C ALA A 199 5.71 -31.02 -63.33
N LYS A 200 6.85 -30.82 -62.65
CA LYS A 200 6.95 -30.31 -61.27
C LYS A 200 6.98 -28.79 -61.28
#